data_AF-A0A269YIF3-F1
#
_entry.id   AF-A0A269YIF3-F1
#
_cell.length_a   1.000
_cell.length_b   1.000
_cell.length_c   1.000
_cell.angle_alpha   90.00
_cell.angle_beta   90.00
_cell.angle_gamma   90.00
#
_symmetry.space_group_name_H-M   'P 1'
#
loop_
_entity.id
_entity.type
_entity.pdbx_description
1 polymer ?
#
loop_
_entity_poly.entity_id
_entity_poly.type
_entity_poly.pdbx_seq_one_letter_code
_entity_poly.pdbx_strand_id
1 'polypeptide(L)'
;MVDHFENQILTDIRGLMNDHLEETMKFQSISDHSFQTYPVVDQIIEYINHEFDLIRVLLGPKGDHHLEEKVESLLMEIIDADLFRLKGKMGMTREIPDNFAHKIIVSGLMSIIKVWLLEGNPESPEEISKIIMKTRYMSPYDLLGIDEKPTKKAISQRKG
;
A
#
# COMPACT_ATOMS: atom_id res chain seq x y z
N MET A 1 26.47 11.02 3.08
CA MET A 1 26.45 10.12 1.88
C MET A 1 25.13 9.37 1.84
N VAL A 2 24.70 8.75 2.94
CA VAL A 2 23.35 8.15 3.07
C VAL A 2 22.24 9.18 2.82
N ASP A 3 22.34 10.38 3.40
CA ASP A 3 21.36 11.46 3.18
C ASP A 3 21.14 11.82 1.71
N HIS A 4 22.18 11.68 0.87
CA HIS A 4 22.05 11.96 -0.56
C HIS A 4 21.13 10.95 -1.25
N PHE A 5 21.32 9.66 -0.95
CA PHE A 5 20.46 8.59 -1.48
C PHE A 5 19.05 8.68 -0.93
N GLU A 6 18.88 8.99 0.35
CA GLU A 6 17.54 9.21 0.92
C GLU A 6 16.80 10.35 0.22
N ASN A 7 17.46 11.50 0.06
CA ASN A 7 16.85 12.65 -0.60
C ASN A 7 16.54 12.37 -2.08
N GLN A 8 17.38 11.58 -2.75
CA GLN A 8 17.13 11.14 -4.11
C GLN A 8 15.87 10.28 -4.19
N ILE A 9 15.77 9.24 -3.34
CA ILE A 9 14.59 8.35 -3.27
C ILE A 9 13.31 9.14 -3.01
N LEU A 10 13.34 10.07 -2.05
CA LEU A 10 12.19 10.91 -1.73
C LEU A 10 11.79 11.84 -2.88
N THR A 11 12.79 12.36 -3.62
CA THR A 11 12.55 13.22 -4.78
C THR A 11 11.94 12.43 -5.93
N ASP A 12 12.44 11.23 -6.20
CA ASP A 12 11.96 10.37 -7.27
C ASP A 12 10.52 9.91 -7.00
N ILE A 13 10.23 9.42 -5.77
CA ILE A 13 8.87 9.03 -5.37
C ILE A 13 7.92 10.22 -5.48
N ARG A 14 8.33 11.41 -5.03
CA ARG A 14 7.50 12.63 -5.13
C ARG A 14 7.22 13.01 -6.58
N GLY A 15 8.21 12.89 -7.47
CA GLY A 15 8.06 13.14 -8.90
C GLY A 15 7.01 12.21 -9.52
N LEU A 16 7.18 10.90 -9.33
CA LEU A 16 6.26 9.88 -9.84
C LEU A 16 4.81 10.12 -9.36
N MET A 17 4.64 10.47 -8.09
CA MET A 17 3.33 10.73 -7.48
C MET A 17 2.65 11.98 -8.02
N ASN A 18 3.39 13.08 -8.19
CA ASN A 18 2.83 14.33 -8.68
C ASN A 18 2.33 14.22 -10.12
N ASP A 19 3.02 13.46 -10.96
CA ASP A 19 2.69 13.31 -12.38
C ASP A 19 1.42 12.46 -12.62
N HIS A 20 1.04 11.63 -11.64
CA HIS A 20 -0.05 10.66 -11.77
C HIS A 20 -1.15 10.81 -10.72
N LEU A 21 -1.11 11.92 -9.96
CA LEU A 21 -1.98 12.12 -8.81
C LEU A 21 -3.47 12.05 -9.19
N GLU A 22 -3.86 12.57 -10.35
CA GLU A 22 -5.26 12.57 -10.82
C GLU A 22 -5.80 11.17 -11.17
N GLU A 23 -4.92 10.18 -11.29
CA GLU A 23 -5.26 8.81 -11.68
C GLU A 23 -5.50 7.90 -10.47
N THR A 24 -5.22 8.37 -9.24
CA THR A 24 -5.36 7.61 -7.99
C THR A 24 -6.76 7.70 -7.38
N MET A 25 -7.01 6.84 -6.38
CA MET A 25 -8.21 6.85 -5.52
C MET A 25 -9.56 6.82 -6.26
N LYS A 26 -9.57 6.35 -7.50
CA LYS A 26 -10.78 6.02 -8.25
C LYS A 26 -11.34 4.70 -7.73
N PHE A 27 -12.53 4.71 -7.15
CA PHE A 27 -13.14 3.50 -6.60
C PHE A 27 -13.25 2.40 -7.66
N GLN A 28 -12.72 1.22 -7.36
CA GLN A 28 -12.83 0.00 -8.18
C GLN A 28 -13.46 -1.13 -7.36
N SER A 29 -14.24 -2.01 -7.99
CA SER A 29 -14.72 -3.23 -7.34
C SER A 29 -13.73 -4.38 -7.60
N ILE A 30 -13.33 -5.14 -6.56
CA ILE A 30 -12.52 -6.36 -6.75
C ILE A 30 -13.30 -7.45 -7.49
N SER A 31 -14.64 -7.47 -7.37
CA SER A 31 -15.48 -8.49 -8.01
C SER A 31 -15.60 -8.34 -9.52
N ASP A 32 -15.20 -7.18 -10.06
CA ASP A 32 -15.25 -6.92 -11.49
C ASP A 32 -13.97 -7.41 -12.16
N HIS A 33 -14.11 -8.07 -13.32
CA HIS A 33 -12.99 -8.54 -14.14
C HIS A 33 -12.10 -7.40 -14.68
N SER A 34 -12.37 -6.15 -14.33
CA SER A 34 -11.66 -4.93 -14.73
C SER A 34 -10.81 -4.32 -13.61
N PHE A 35 -10.47 -5.06 -12.54
CA PHE A 35 -9.54 -4.58 -11.53
C PHE A 35 -8.20 -4.21 -12.17
N GLN A 36 -7.78 -2.95 -12.05
CA GLN A 36 -6.50 -2.44 -12.57
C GLN A 36 -5.69 -1.79 -11.46
N THR A 37 -4.37 -1.94 -11.56
CA THR A 37 -3.43 -1.18 -10.75
C THR A 37 -3.47 0.29 -11.15
N TYR A 38 -3.17 1.19 -10.22
CA TYR A 38 -2.95 2.58 -10.61
C TYR A 38 -1.57 2.70 -11.25
N PRO A 39 -1.42 3.41 -12.39
CA PRO A 39 -0.12 3.55 -13.06
C PRO A 39 0.99 4.05 -12.13
N VAL A 40 0.66 4.92 -11.18
CA VAL A 40 1.61 5.42 -10.19
C VAL A 40 2.15 4.33 -9.26
N VAL A 41 1.31 3.36 -8.90
CA VAL A 41 1.73 2.22 -8.07
C VAL A 41 2.72 1.39 -8.87
N ASP A 42 2.40 1.08 -10.13
CA ASP A 42 3.29 0.31 -11.01
C ASP A 42 4.65 1.00 -11.20
N GLN A 43 4.66 2.31 -11.41
CA GLN A 43 5.91 3.05 -11.57
C GLN A 43 6.75 3.11 -10.30
N ILE A 44 6.12 3.27 -9.12
CA ILE A 44 6.84 3.26 -7.85
C ILE A 44 7.41 1.87 -7.57
N ILE A 45 6.65 0.81 -7.84
CA ILE A 45 7.14 -0.55 -7.63
C ILE A 45 8.25 -0.89 -8.61
N GLU A 46 8.16 -0.44 -9.87
CA GLU A 46 9.25 -0.61 -10.84
C GLU A 46 10.50 0.19 -10.44
N TYR A 47 10.33 1.41 -9.92
CA TYR A 47 11.43 2.18 -9.35
C TYR A 47 12.09 1.45 -8.17
N ILE A 48 11.28 0.92 -7.24
CA ILE A 48 11.81 0.16 -6.10
C ILE A 48 12.55 -1.09 -6.59
N ASN A 49 12.03 -1.77 -7.61
CA ASN A 49 12.68 -2.93 -8.22
C ASN A 49 14.02 -2.57 -8.89
N HIS A 50 14.09 -1.43 -9.57
CA HIS A 50 15.33 -0.95 -10.17
C HIS A 50 16.41 -0.68 -9.11
N GLU A 51 16.02 -0.12 -7.97
CA GLU A 51 16.89 0.24 -6.85
C GLU A 51 16.86 -0.79 -5.70
N PHE A 52 16.46 -2.03 -5.98
CA PHE A 52 16.02 -3.01 -4.97
C PHE A 52 17.05 -3.23 -3.86
N ASP A 53 18.31 -3.47 -4.22
CA ASP A 53 19.37 -3.73 -3.24
C ASP A 53 19.65 -2.51 -2.35
N LEU A 54 19.65 -1.30 -2.93
CA LEU A 54 19.85 -0.06 -2.18
C LEU A 54 18.70 0.16 -1.20
N ILE A 55 17.46 0.07 -1.69
CA ILE A 55 16.27 0.29 -0.87
C ILE A 55 16.15 -0.79 0.20
N ARG A 56 16.48 -2.04 -0.10
CA ARG A 56 16.53 -3.13 0.88
C ARG A 56 17.53 -2.85 2.01
N VAL A 57 18.70 -2.29 1.68
CA VAL A 57 19.69 -1.91 2.69
C VAL A 57 19.17 -0.76 3.55
N LEU A 58 18.54 0.25 2.95
CA LEU A 58 18.08 1.44 3.65
C LEU A 58 16.80 1.23 4.47
N LEU A 59 15.87 0.39 4.01
CA LEU A 59 14.59 0.10 4.69
C LEU A 59 14.59 -1.24 5.45
N GLY A 60 15.66 -2.02 5.36
CA GLY A 60 15.81 -3.30 6.05
C GLY A 60 16.02 -3.15 7.57
N PRO A 61 16.10 -4.27 8.32
CA PRO A 61 16.21 -4.26 9.79
C PRO A 61 17.42 -3.53 10.37
N LYS A 62 18.44 -3.26 9.55
CA LYS A 62 19.66 -2.52 9.92
C LYS A 62 19.80 -1.21 9.15
N GLY A 63 18.74 -0.81 8.44
CA GLY A 63 18.69 0.39 7.63
C GLY A 63 18.48 1.65 8.46
N ASP A 64 18.24 2.76 7.76
CA ASP A 64 18.00 4.05 8.39
C ASP A 64 16.52 4.21 8.72
N HIS A 65 16.19 4.26 10.01
CA HIS A 65 14.83 4.52 10.47
C HIS A 65 14.30 5.88 10.00
N HIS A 66 15.18 6.86 9.72
CA HIS A 66 14.75 8.18 9.24
C HIS A 66 14.21 8.13 7.82
N LEU A 67 14.73 7.26 6.94
CA LEU A 67 14.18 7.12 5.59
C LEU A 67 12.74 6.61 5.65
N GLU A 68 12.48 5.59 6.47
CA GLU A 68 11.14 5.06 6.66
C GLU A 68 10.17 6.14 7.13
N GLU A 69 10.53 6.91 8.16
CA GLU A 69 9.70 8.01 8.67
C GLU A 69 9.44 9.10 7.61
N LYS A 70 10.44 9.42 6.79
CA LYS A 70 10.30 10.39 5.69
C LYS A 70 9.38 9.86 4.58
N VAL A 71 9.48 8.58 4.22
CA VAL A 71 8.59 7.95 3.23
C VAL A 71 7.16 7.89 3.76
N GLU A 72 6.96 7.50 5.02
CA GLU A 72 5.63 7.52 5.65
C GLU A 72 5.03 8.94 5.63
N SER A 73 5.82 9.96 5.97
CA SER A 73 5.38 11.36 5.96
C SER A 73 5.00 11.83 4.56
N LEU A 74 5.82 11.50 3.55
CA LEU A 74 5.54 11.79 2.14
C LEU A 74 4.22 11.14 1.69
N LEU A 75 3.98 9.88 2.05
CA LEU A 75 2.72 9.19 1.73
C LEU A 75 1.51 9.86 2.40
N MET A 76 1.64 10.34 3.64
CA MET A 76 0.58 11.10 4.31
C MET A 76 0.26 12.40 3.58
N GLU A 77 1.28 13.18 3.21
CA GLU A 77 1.11 14.44 2.46
C GLU A 77 0.36 14.21 1.13
N ILE A 78 0.69 13.12 0.43
CA ILE A 78 0.06 12.80 -0.84
C ILE A 78 -1.39 12.37 -0.65
N ILE A 79 -1.67 11.54 0.36
CA ILE A 79 -3.04 11.14 0.71
C ILE A 79 -3.89 12.39 1.03
N ASP A 80 -3.36 13.33 1.80
CA ASP A 80 -4.06 14.58 2.13
C ASP A 80 -4.36 15.40 0.89
N ALA A 81 -3.39 15.53 -0.03
CA ALA A 81 -3.58 16.21 -1.30
C ALA A 81 -4.68 15.54 -2.16
N ASP A 82 -4.67 14.21 -2.23
CA ASP A 82 -5.70 13.43 -2.93
C ASP A 82 -7.10 13.64 -2.32
N LEU A 83 -7.21 13.59 -0.99
CA LEU A 83 -8.46 13.82 -0.29
C LEU A 83 -8.99 15.23 -0.51
N PHE A 84 -8.11 16.24 -0.45
CA PHE A 84 -8.49 17.61 -0.74
C PHE A 84 -9.00 17.75 -2.18
N ARG A 85 -8.31 17.15 -3.17
CA ARG A 85 -8.76 17.16 -4.57
C ARG A 85 -10.14 16.49 -4.74
N LEU A 86 -10.35 15.33 -4.12
CA LEU A 86 -11.55 14.51 -4.34
C LEU A 86 -12.80 15.03 -3.63
N LYS A 87 -12.67 15.56 -2.42
CA LYS A 87 -13.83 15.96 -1.59
C LYS A 87 -13.72 17.35 -0.96
N GLY A 88 -12.72 18.15 -1.35
CA GLY A 88 -12.53 19.53 -0.87
C GLY A 88 -12.07 19.63 0.60
N LYS A 89 -11.66 18.53 1.22
CA LYS A 89 -11.17 18.48 2.61
C LYS A 89 -10.23 17.29 2.82
N MET A 90 -9.25 17.45 3.70
CA MET A 90 -8.27 16.40 4.03
C MET A 90 -8.80 15.35 5.02
N GLY A 91 -9.87 15.65 5.78
CA GLY A 91 -10.29 14.77 6.89
C GLY A 91 -10.74 13.37 6.47
N MET A 92 -10.31 12.35 7.23
CA MET A 92 -10.52 10.92 6.97
C MET A 92 -11.97 10.45 7.24
N THR A 93 -12.16 9.14 7.42
CA THR A 93 -13.41 8.59 7.94
C THR A 93 -13.74 9.17 9.32
N ARG A 94 -15.03 9.26 9.67
CA ARG A 94 -15.48 9.70 10.99
C ARG A 94 -15.60 8.58 12.01
N GLU A 95 -15.42 7.33 11.59
CA GLU A 95 -15.55 6.15 12.45
C GLU A 95 -14.42 6.04 13.48
N ILE A 96 -13.24 6.57 13.16
CA ILE A 96 -12.06 6.60 14.03
C ILE A 96 -11.33 7.94 13.86
N PRO A 97 -10.47 8.35 14.81
CA PRO A 97 -9.70 9.59 14.66
C PRO A 97 -8.74 9.53 13.47
N ASP A 98 -8.58 10.65 12.76
CA ASP A 98 -7.83 10.76 11.51
C ASP A 98 -6.41 10.20 11.59
N ASN A 99 -5.69 10.47 12.70
CA ASN A 99 -4.31 9.99 12.88
C ASN A 99 -4.21 8.46 12.87
N PHE A 100 -5.21 7.74 13.39
CA PHE A 100 -5.24 6.28 13.33
C PHE A 100 -5.55 5.79 11.93
N ALA A 101 -6.53 6.41 11.24
CA ALA A 101 -6.87 6.05 9.87
C ALA A 101 -5.67 6.21 8.92
N HIS A 102 -4.97 7.35 9.00
CA HIS A 102 -3.74 7.60 8.24
C HIS A 102 -2.69 6.53 8.52
N LYS A 103 -2.38 6.29 9.80
CA LYS A 103 -1.31 5.36 10.17
C LYS A 103 -1.61 3.94 9.70
N ILE A 104 -2.86 3.48 9.78
CA ILE A 104 -3.27 2.16 9.29
C ILE A 104 -3.02 2.04 7.78
N ILE A 105 -3.41 3.05 6.99
CA ILE A 105 -3.22 3.03 5.54
C ILE A 105 -1.72 3.03 5.20
N VAL A 106 -0.97 3.99 5.74
CA VAL A 106 0.45 4.18 5.42
C VAL A 106 1.31 3.02 5.91
N SER A 107 1.14 2.57 7.15
CA SER A 107 1.91 1.42 7.65
C SER A 107 1.52 0.12 6.96
N GLY A 108 0.29 -0.02 6.46
CA GLY A 108 -0.10 -1.14 5.61
C GLY A 108 0.70 -1.19 4.30
N LEU A 109 0.86 -0.05 3.62
CA LEU A 109 1.69 0.07 2.42
C LEU A 109 3.16 -0.26 2.73
N MET A 110 3.72 0.35 3.76
CA MET A 110 5.11 0.11 4.17
C MET A 110 5.37 -1.35 4.53
N SER A 111 4.40 -2.01 5.19
CA SER A 111 4.53 -3.42 5.57
C SER A 111 4.64 -4.32 4.35
N ILE A 112 3.86 -4.08 3.30
CA ILE A 112 3.93 -4.87 2.05
C ILE A 112 5.31 -4.72 1.41
N ILE A 113 5.82 -3.49 1.27
CA ILE A 113 7.14 -3.22 0.70
C ILE A 113 8.25 -3.90 1.52
N LYS A 114 8.18 -3.81 2.86
CA LYS A 114 9.18 -4.43 3.72
C LYS A 114 9.16 -5.96 3.65
N VAL A 115 7.98 -6.58 3.57
CA VAL A 115 7.87 -8.02 3.35
C VAL A 115 8.57 -8.40 2.05
N TRP A 116 8.23 -7.71 0.95
CA TRP A 116 8.83 -7.95 -0.37
C TRP A 116 10.36 -7.81 -0.38
N LEU A 117 10.91 -6.75 0.22
CA LEU A 117 12.36 -6.52 0.29
C LEU A 117 13.11 -7.58 1.12
N LEU A 118 12.42 -8.28 2.02
CA LEU A 118 13.02 -9.25 2.93
C LEU A 118 12.81 -10.71 2.51
N GLU A 119 11.98 -10.95 1.49
CA GLU A 119 11.76 -12.28 0.94
C GLU A 119 13.05 -12.88 0.33
N GLY A 120 13.24 -14.18 0.54
CA GLY A 120 14.36 -14.92 -0.06
C GLY A 120 14.19 -15.18 -1.56
N ASN A 121 12.94 -15.17 -2.03
CA ASN A 121 12.56 -15.27 -3.43
C ASN A 121 11.40 -14.27 -3.67
N PRO A 122 11.71 -12.99 -3.91
CA PRO A 122 10.70 -11.95 -3.97
C PRO A 122 9.74 -12.14 -5.15
N GLU A 123 8.47 -11.81 -4.95
CA GLU A 123 7.45 -11.69 -6.00
C GLU A 123 7.87 -10.66 -7.08
N SER A 124 7.29 -10.74 -8.27
CA SER A 124 7.57 -9.77 -9.33
C SER A 124 6.99 -8.36 -9.02
N PRO A 125 7.54 -7.28 -9.62
CA PRO A 125 6.98 -5.94 -9.48
C PRO A 125 5.48 -5.86 -9.80
N GLU A 126 5.04 -6.55 -10.86
CA GLU A 126 3.64 -6.61 -11.27
C GLU A 126 2.75 -7.28 -10.20
N GLU A 127 3.23 -8.35 -9.58
CA GLU A 127 2.51 -9.05 -8.50
C GLU A 127 2.40 -8.18 -7.26
N ILE A 128 3.46 -7.46 -6.88
CA ILE A 128 3.46 -6.56 -5.74
C ILE A 128 2.50 -5.39 -5.95
N SER A 129 2.47 -4.78 -7.14
CA SER A 129 1.47 -3.77 -7.48
C SER A 129 0.04 -4.29 -7.29
N LYS A 130 -0.22 -5.52 -7.77
CA LYS A 130 -1.53 -6.17 -7.60
C LYS A 130 -1.85 -6.42 -6.13
N ILE A 131 -0.89 -6.85 -5.31
CA ILE A 131 -1.06 -7.08 -3.87
C ILE A 131 -1.41 -5.77 -3.16
N ILE A 132 -0.63 -4.70 -3.41
CA ILE A 132 -0.88 -3.36 -2.85
C ILE A 132 -2.30 -2.92 -3.15
N MET A 133 -2.70 -3.03 -4.42
CA MET A 133 -4.01 -2.57 -4.86
C MET A 133 -5.14 -3.45 -4.31
N LYS A 134 -5.00 -4.78 -4.30
CA LYS A 134 -6.04 -5.69 -3.80
C LYS A 134 -6.30 -5.46 -2.32
N THR A 135 -5.24 -5.29 -1.53
CA THR A 135 -5.36 -5.10 -0.09
C THR A 135 -6.08 -3.80 0.30
N ARG A 136 -6.22 -2.81 -0.63
CA ARG A 136 -7.01 -1.58 -0.37
C ARG A 136 -8.51 -1.81 -0.33
N TYR A 137 -8.96 -2.94 -0.83
CA TYR A 137 -10.37 -3.28 -0.93
C TYR A 137 -10.74 -4.51 -0.08
N MET A 138 -9.76 -5.10 0.62
CA MET A 138 -9.97 -6.22 1.53
C MET A 138 -10.21 -5.71 2.96
N SER A 139 -11.20 -6.29 3.63
CA SER A 139 -11.36 -6.16 5.07
C SER A 139 -10.31 -7.01 5.82
N PRO A 140 -10.10 -6.76 7.13
CA PRO A 140 -9.28 -7.66 7.94
C PRO A 140 -9.77 -9.12 7.93
N TYR A 141 -11.07 -9.37 7.81
CA TYR A 141 -11.62 -10.74 7.72
C TYR A 141 -11.29 -11.41 6.39
N ASP A 142 -11.32 -10.65 5.28
CA ASP A 142 -10.90 -11.16 3.97
C ASP A 142 -9.42 -11.59 3.99
N LEU A 143 -8.55 -10.78 4.61
CA LEU A 143 -7.13 -11.11 4.78
C LEU A 143 -6.89 -12.36 5.64
N LEU A 144 -7.79 -12.64 6.58
CA LEU A 144 -7.75 -13.84 7.43
C LEU A 144 -8.46 -15.04 6.80
N GLY A 145 -9.14 -14.86 5.67
CA GLY A 145 -9.97 -15.90 5.03
C GLY A 145 -11.18 -16.31 5.88
N ILE A 146 -11.74 -15.39 6.67
CA ILE A 146 -12.90 -15.64 7.53
C ILE A 146 -14.16 -15.13 6.84
N ASP A 147 -15.05 -16.05 6.44
CA ASP A 147 -16.36 -15.70 5.93
C ASP A 147 -17.28 -15.21 7.06
N GLU A 148 -17.94 -14.05 6.89
CA GLU A 148 -18.90 -13.49 7.87
C GLU A 148 -20.16 -14.37 8.10
N LYS A 149 -20.29 -15.52 7.43
CA LYS A 149 -21.43 -16.43 7.59
C LYS A 149 -20.96 -17.83 7.97
N PRO A 150 -21.39 -18.40 9.11
CA PRO A 150 -21.23 -19.83 9.34
C PRO A 150 -22.06 -20.58 8.29
N THR A 151 -21.39 -21.30 7.41
CA THR A 151 -22.00 -22.16 6.40
C THR A 151 -22.93 -23.15 7.11
N LYS A 152 -24.25 -23.07 6.84
CA LYS A 152 -25.28 -24.04 7.28
C LYS A 152 -25.09 -25.46 6.68
N LYS A 153 -23.86 -25.90 6.40
CA LYS A 153 -23.55 -27.21 5.77
C LYS A 153 -22.91 -28.22 6.72
N ALA A 154 -23.15 -28.13 8.02
CA ALA A 154 -22.66 -29.13 8.98
C ALA A 154 -23.73 -29.72 9.91
N ILE A 155 -25.01 -29.78 9.48
CA ILE A 155 -26.08 -30.43 10.30
C ILE A 155 -26.79 -31.58 9.58
N SER A 156 -26.64 -31.80 8.26
CA SER A 156 -27.39 -32.87 7.57
C SER A 156 -26.66 -34.20 7.34
N GLN A 157 -25.46 -34.44 7.90
CA GLN A 157 -24.78 -35.75 7.76
C GLN A 157 -24.74 -36.58 9.05
N ARG A 158 -25.61 -36.28 10.01
CA ARG A 158 -25.89 -37.19 11.14
C ARG A 158 -27.39 -37.41 11.27
N LYS A 159 -27.99 -38.05 10.26
CA LYS A 159 -29.26 -38.80 10.35
C LYS A 159 -29.50 -39.47 8.99
N GLY A 160 -29.27 -40.77 8.96
CA GLY A 160 -29.38 -41.66 7.82
C GLY A 160 -28.67 -42.95 8.15
#